data_AF-A0AA51X5Y9-F1
#
_entry.id   AF-A0AA51X5Y9-F1
#
_cell.length_a   1.000
_cell.length_b   1.000
_cell.length_c   1.000
_cell.angle_alpha   90.00
_cell.angle_beta   90.00
_cell.angle_gamma   90.00
#
_symmetry.space_group_name_H-M   'P 1'
#
loop_
_entity.id
_entity.type
_entity.pdbx_description
1 polymer ?
#
loop_
_entity_poly.entity_id
_entity_poly.type
_entity_poly.pdbx_seq_one_letter_code
_entity_poly.pdbx_strand_id
1 'polypeptide(L)' 'MKIYALVILLVFGLAACSHQPVSHRYVIDTAKVQKVERSARLSSHTVDIIWVNPPTKRTQPSKN' A
#
# COMPACT_ATOMS: atom_id res chain seq x y z
N MET A 1 18.17 -8.98 44.11
CA MET A 1 17.52 -9.75 43.02
C MET A 1 16.33 -9.03 42.37
N LYS A 2 15.56 -8.17 43.07
CA LYS A 2 14.42 -7.42 42.49
C LYS A 2 14.74 -6.47 41.33
N ILE A 3 15.92 -5.83 41.32
CA ILE A 3 16.30 -4.83 40.30
C ILE A 3 16.54 -5.49 38.94
N TYR A 4 17.15 -6.67 38.91
CA TYR A 4 17.42 -7.41 37.67
C TYR A 4 16.14 -7.82 36.94
N ALA A 5 15.09 -8.20 37.69
CA ALA A 5 13.79 -8.53 37.10
C ALA A 5 13.15 -7.35 36.37
N LEU A 6 13.33 -6.13 36.89
CA LEU A 6 12.76 -4.91 36.32
C LEU A 6 13.50 -4.48 35.05
N VAL A 7 14.83 -4.64 35.03
CA VAL A 7 15.66 -4.38 33.85
C VAL A 7 15.33 -5.36 32.71
N ILE A 8 15.14 -6.63 33.03
CA ILE A 8 14.76 -7.65 32.04
C ILE A 8 13.41 -7.29 31.40
N LEU A 9 12.41 -6.92 32.20
CA LEU A 9 11.07 -6.58 31.71
C LEU A 9 11.07 -5.31 30.84
N LEU A 10 11.92 -4.33 31.17
CA LEU A 10 12.11 -3.11 30.37
C LEU A 10 12.74 -3.42 29.00
N VAL A 11 13.77 -4.27 28.96
CA VAL A 11 14.45 -4.65 27.71
C VAL A 11 13.52 -5.46 26.78
N PHE A 12 12.74 -6.40 27.33
CA PHE A 12 11.76 -7.15 26.54
C PHE A 12 10.59 -6.28 26.08
N GLY A 13 10.15 -5.30 26.88
CA GLY A 13 9.09 -4.35 26.50
C GLY A 13 9.48 -3.42 25.35
N LEU A 14 10.75 -2.98 25.29
CA LEU A 14 11.25 -2.08 24.25
C LEU A 14 11.46 -2.79 22.90
N ALA A 15 11.74 -4.10 22.89
CA ALA A 15 11.95 -4.88 21.67
C ALA A 15 10.63 -5.20 20.91
N ALA A 16 9.47 -5.12 21.58
CA ALA A 16 8.18 -5.50 21.00
C ALA A 16 7.57 -4.44 20.06
N CYS A 17 8.07 -3.20 20.05
CA CYS A 17 7.50 -2.11 19.25
C CYS A 17 8.21 -1.86 17.91
N SER A 18 9.30 -2.57 17.58
CA SER A 18 10.20 -2.14 16.49
C SER A 18 9.96 -2.76 15.10
N HIS A 19 8.92 -3.57 14.89
CA HIS A 19 8.76 -4.24 13.60
C HIS A 19 7.31 -4.43 13.16
N GLN A 20 6.70 -3.36 12.62
CA GLN A 20 5.59 -3.53 11.68
C GLN A 20 6.17 -3.71 10.26
N PRO A 21 6.02 -4.89 9.63
CA PRO A 21 6.42 -5.05 8.24
C PRO A 21 5.55 -4.14 7.39
N VAL A 22 6.16 -3.15 6.75
CA VAL A 22 5.45 -2.22 5.89
C VAL A 22 5.13 -2.94 4.58
N SER A 23 4.01 -3.66 4.53
CA SER A 23 3.55 -4.30 3.30
C SER A 23 3.02 -3.22 2.35
N HIS A 24 3.81 -2.88 1.32
CA HIS A 24 3.33 -2.04 0.24
C HIS A 24 2.39 -2.85 -0.63
N ARG A 25 1.09 -2.60 -0.51
CA ARG A 25 0.09 -3.17 -1.41
C ARG A 25 -0.11 -2.21 -2.58
N TYR A 26 -0.07 -2.75 -3.78
CA TYR A 26 -0.42 -2.02 -4.99
C TYR A 26 -1.84 -2.39 -5.37
N VAL A 27 -2.64 -1.38 -5.70
CA VAL A 27 -4.01 -1.55 -6.18
C VAL A 27 -4.14 -0.84 -7.52
N ILE A 28 -5.05 -1.32 -8.36
CA ILE A 28 -5.35 -0.66 -9.63
C ILE A 28 -5.84 0.77 -9.35
N ASP A 29 -5.25 1.73 -10.05
CA ASP A 29 -5.67 3.12 -9.99
C ASP A 29 -6.87 3.35 -10.92
N THR A 30 -8.05 3.03 -10.42
CA THR A 30 -9.32 3.12 -11.16
C THR A 30 -9.59 4.51 -11.72
N ALA A 31 -9.16 5.57 -11.03
CA ALA A 31 -9.34 6.95 -11.50
C ALA A 31 -8.54 7.20 -12.78
N LYS A 32 -7.31 6.68 -12.85
CA LYS A 32 -6.45 6.81 -14.03
C LYS A 32 -6.93 5.93 -15.18
N VAL A 33 -7.38 4.71 -14.89
CA VAL A 33 -8.05 3.84 -15.89
C VAL A 33 -9.25 4.55 -16.50
N GLN A 34 -10.18 5.04 -15.67
CA GLN A 34 -11.39 5.73 -16.14
C GLN A 34 -11.08 6.99 -16.93
N LYS A 35 -10.02 7.73 -16.57
CA LYS A 35 -9.60 8.91 -17.33
C LYS A 35 -9.20 8.52 -18.76
N VAL A 36 -8.38 7.48 -18.91
CA VAL A 36 -7.94 7.00 -20.22
C VAL A 36 -9.12 6.47 -21.04
N GLU A 37 -9.98 5.66 -20.43
CA GLU A 37 -11.18 5.14 -21.09
C GLU A 37 -12.15 6.24 -21.53
N ARG A 38 -12.36 7.27 -20.69
CA ARG A 38 -13.18 8.43 -21.06
C ARG A 38 -12.56 9.20 -22.21
N SER A 39 -11.24 9.41 -22.21
CA SER A 39 -10.55 10.08 -23.31
C SER A 39 -10.67 9.30 -24.62
N ALA A 40 -10.57 7.97 -24.59
CA ALA A 40 -10.77 7.15 -25.78
C ALA A 40 -12.21 7.22 -26.30
N ARG A 41 -13.22 7.24 -25.42
CA ARG A 41 -14.63 7.42 -25.82
C ARG A 41 -14.93 8.76 -26.47
N LEU A 42 -14.19 9.81 -26.10
CA LEU A 42 -14.33 11.16 -26.66
C LEU A 42 -13.46 11.37 -27.91
N SER A 43 -12.67 10.37 -28.31
CA SER A 43 -11.87 10.41 -29.52
C SER A 43 -12.75 10.41 -30.77
N SER A 44 -12.35 11.14 -31.81
CA SER A 44 -12.95 11.08 -33.14
C SER A 44 -12.66 9.75 -33.87
N HIS A 45 -11.78 8.92 -33.32
CA HIS A 45 -11.40 7.62 -33.86
C HIS A 45 -11.94 6.50 -32.98
N THR A 46 -12.37 5.39 -33.58
CA THR A 46 -12.66 4.15 -32.86
C THR A 46 -11.36 3.58 -32.30
N VAL A 47 -11.28 3.45 -30.97
CA VAL A 47 -10.08 2.97 -30.26
C VAL A 47 -10.49 1.89 -29.26
N ASP A 48 -9.83 0.74 -29.35
CA ASP A 48 -9.92 -0.33 -28.36
C ASP A 48 -8.80 -0.21 -27.33
N ILE A 49 -9.14 -0.30 -26.05
CA ILE A 49 -8.17 -0.28 -24.96
C ILE A 49 -8.02 -1.69 -24.38
N ILE A 50 -6.81 -2.23 -24.44
CA ILE A 50 -6.45 -3.52 -23.85
C ILE A 50 -5.38 -3.29 -22.78
N TRP A 51 -5.71 -3.62 -21.54
CA TRP A 51 -4.79 -3.45 -20.40
C TRP A 51 -4.00 -4.74 -20.16
N VAL A 52 -2.71 -4.74 -20.50
CA VAL A 52 -1.78 -5.84 -20.15
C VAL A 52 -1.15 -5.61 -18.77
N ASN A 53 -0.95 -4.34 -18.39
CA ASN A 53 -0.55 -3.93 -17.04
C ASN A 53 -1.24 -2.61 -16.69
N PRO A 54 -2.41 -2.64 -16.06
CA PRO A 54 -3.16 -1.42 -15.77
C PRO A 54 -2.39 -0.51 -14.78
N PRO A 55 -2.58 0.81 -14.84
CA PRO A 55 -1.92 1.72 -13.92
C PRO A 55 -2.30 1.37 -12.47
N THR A 56 -1.29 1.25 -11.62
CA THR A 56 -1.46 0.96 -10.19
C THR A 56 -1.02 2.13 -9.33
N LYS A 57 -1.60 2.24 -8.13
CA LYS A 57 -1.14 3.13 -7.07
C LYS A 57 -0.77 2.35 -5.82
N ARG A 58 0.18 2.88 -5.05
CA ARG A 58 0.58 2.35 -3.75
C ARG A 58 -0.50 2.71 -2.73
N THR A 59 -1.00 1.73 -2.00
CA THR A 59 -1.83 2.00 -0.82
C THR A 59 -0.91 2.29 0.35
N GLN A 60 -1.31 3.25 1.20
CA GLN A 60 -0.67 3.35 2.51
C GLN A 60 -0.94 2.05 3.27
N PRO A 61 0.04 1.56 4.06
CA PRO A 61 -0.19 0.43 4.94
C PRO A 61 -1.40 0.74 5.84
N SER A 62 -2.35 -0.20 5.94
CA SER A 62 -3.46 -0.08 6.88
C SER A 62 -2.86 0.04 8.28
N LYS A 63 -3.05 1.19 8.91
CA LYS A 63 -2.70 1.36 10.32
C LYS A 63 -3.84 0.71 11.12
N ASN A 64 -3.76 -0.61 11.30
CA ASN A 64 -4.62 -1.33 12.24
C ASN A 64 -4.26 -0.94 13.67
#